data_AF-A0A254RMJ4-F1
#
_entry.id   AF-A0A254RMJ4-F1
#
_cell.length_a   1.000
_cell.length_b   1.000
_cell.length_c   1.000
_cell.angle_alpha   90.00
_cell.angle_beta   90.00
_cell.angle_gamma   90.00
#
_symmetry.space_group_name_H-M   'P 1'
#
loop_
_entity.id
_entity.type
_entity.pdbx_description
1 polymer ?
#
loop_
_entity_poly.entity_id
_entity_poly.type
_entity_poly.pdbx_seq_one_letter_code
_entity_poly.pdbx_strand_id
1 'polypeptide(L)'
;MNGLTPVRTARLIASVIALVGMVFLFLERLLSAVLVMAADGVKLGLARYNNFTGRFASQNFAEDKQLLNLLKEVQNLLPSAETALTVFLVISIILFAIALAGFAMPRPFIHVLVAFKLLKWETGDTASEDANESLREVLTKVGNIPLKKIAVPFAVVLAIVVAFFAVSSCHEKVKAASITDSIDEMQQKAIEYMNAQRAFFAKGKVIGNANALQIPDSLSTSTFEYKITGGRFTAVSKVPLENCPAGTKWMVSASTKGIFEKELVLYRSAPKDSACARLTPDFKKLGR
;
A
#
# COMPACT_ATOMS: atom_id res chain seq x y z
N MET A 1 37.52 -6.01 41.74
CA MET A 1 36.68 -5.26 40.78
C MET A 1 36.31 -6.24 39.65
N ASN A 2 35.03 -6.60 39.54
CA ASN A 2 34.58 -7.66 38.63
C ASN A 2 34.48 -7.11 37.20
N GLY A 3 35.49 -7.36 36.38
CA GLY A 3 35.50 -6.99 34.96
C GLY A 3 34.35 -7.64 34.17
N LEU A 4 33.87 -6.94 33.14
CA LEU A 4 32.85 -7.45 32.22
C LEU A 4 33.43 -8.62 31.41
N THR A 5 33.01 -9.84 31.73
CA THR A 5 33.32 -11.00 30.89
C THR A 5 32.78 -10.78 29.46
N PRO A 6 33.46 -11.22 28.40
CA PRO A 6 33.08 -10.99 27.00
C PRO A 6 31.60 -11.27 26.71
N VAL A 7 31.06 -12.35 27.27
CA VAL A 7 29.64 -12.74 27.11
C VAL A 7 28.67 -11.71 27.72
N ARG A 8 29.03 -11.08 28.84
CA ARG A 8 28.24 -10.01 29.47
C ARG A 8 28.28 -8.73 28.64
N THR A 9 29.42 -8.38 28.06
CA THR A 9 29.57 -7.24 27.15
C THR A 9 28.75 -7.41 25.87
N ALA A 10 28.76 -8.61 25.26
CA ALA A 10 27.93 -8.91 24.08
C ALA A 10 26.43 -8.74 24.36
N ARG A 11 25.97 -9.27 25.50
CA ARG A 11 24.57 -9.17 25.92
C ARG A 11 24.17 -7.74 26.23
N LEU A 12 25.07 -6.96 26.83
CA LEU A 12 24.83 -5.55 27.13
C LEU A 12 24.68 -4.75 25.82
N ILE A 13 25.58 -4.95 24.85
CA ILE A 13 25.50 -4.30 23.54
C ILE A 13 24.25 -4.73 22.77
N ALA A 14 23.92 -6.02 22.77
CA ALA A 14 22.69 -6.53 22.18
C ALA A 14 21.44 -5.91 22.84
N SER A 15 21.47 -5.70 24.17
CA SER A 15 20.40 -5.01 24.91
C SER A 15 20.26 -3.55 24.48
N VAL A 16 21.38 -2.84 24.29
CA VAL A 16 21.37 -1.45 23.80
C VAL A 16 20.82 -1.37 22.38
N ILE A 17 21.22 -2.28 21.49
CA ILE A 17 20.71 -2.34 20.12
C ILE A 17 19.20 -2.65 20.11
N ALA A 18 18.74 -3.56 20.96
CA ALA A 18 17.31 -3.84 21.13
C ALA A 18 16.55 -2.61 21.63
N LEU A 19 17.12 -1.86 22.57
CA LEU A 19 16.50 -0.66 23.12
C LEU A 19 16.38 0.43 22.04
N VAL A 20 17.42 0.64 21.23
CA VAL A 20 17.38 1.55 20.08
C VAL A 20 16.33 1.09 19.07
N GLY A 21 16.27 -0.21 18.73
CA GLY A 21 15.23 -0.77 17.86
C GLY A 21 13.82 -0.56 18.40
N MET A 22 13.63 -0.67 19.73
CA MET A 22 12.37 -0.42 20.41
C MET A 22 11.97 1.07 20.36
N VAL A 23 12.92 2.00 20.49
CA VAL A 23 12.65 3.44 20.33
C VAL A 23 12.20 3.76 18.91
N PHE A 24 12.85 3.18 17.89
CA PHE A 24 12.42 3.36 16.49
C PHE A 24 11.03 2.77 16.24
N LEU A 25 10.72 1.60 16.81
CA LEU A 25 9.38 1.00 16.72
C LEU A 25 8.34 1.89 17.41
N PHE A 26 8.66 2.41 18.59
CA PHE A 26 7.76 3.27 19.35
C PHE A 26 7.46 4.57 18.59
N LEU A 27 8.50 5.21 18.03
CA LEU A 27 8.34 6.38 17.17
C LEU A 27 7.50 6.06 15.93
N GLU A 28 7.75 4.94 15.26
CA GLU A 28 6.95 4.47 14.13
C GLU A 28 5.47 4.32 14.51
N ARG A 29 5.16 3.67 15.63
CA ARG A 29 3.77 3.48 16.08
C ARG A 29 3.07 4.79 16.42
N LEU A 30 3.76 5.71 17.09
CA LEU A 30 3.22 7.04 17.38
C LEU A 30 2.95 7.83 16.10
N LEU A 31 3.94 7.92 15.22
CA LEU A 31 3.82 8.64 13.95
C LEU A 31 2.76 8.02 13.03
N SER A 32 2.62 6.68 13.04
CA SER A 32 1.58 5.97 12.29
C SER A 32 0.18 6.33 12.76
N ALA A 33 -0.05 6.37 14.08
CA ALA A 33 -1.33 6.79 14.64
C ALA A 33 -1.67 8.26 14.28
N VAL A 34 -0.67 9.14 14.34
CA VAL A 34 -0.83 10.56 13.93
C VAL A 34 -1.12 10.66 12.43
N LEU A 35 -0.46 9.86 11.60
CA LEU A 35 -0.65 9.88 10.15
C LEU A 35 -2.06 9.44 9.77
N VAL A 36 -2.60 8.38 10.38
CA VAL A 36 -3.98 7.94 10.14
C VAL A 36 -4.98 9.05 10.49
N MET A 37 -4.79 9.69 11.65
CA MET A 37 -5.63 10.81 12.06
C MET A 37 -5.53 12.01 11.10
N ALA A 38 -4.32 12.32 10.63
CA ALA A 38 -4.09 13.37 9.65
C ALA A 38 -4.72 13.05 8.29
N ALA A 39 -4.60 11.81 7.82
CA ALA A 39 -5.20 11.35 6.57
C ALA A 39 -6.73 11.43 6.59
N ASP A 40 -7.35 10.98 7.69
CA ASP A 40 -8.79 11.09 7.89
C ASP A 40 -9.25 12.56 7.99
N GLY A 41 -8.49 13.40 8.71
CA GLY A 41 -8.74 14.83 8.82
C GLY A 41 -8.67 15.55 7.47
N VAL A 42 -7.64 15.26 6.67
CA VAL A 42 -7.48 15.81 5.32
C VAL A 42 -8.61 15.36 4.41
N LYS A 43 -8.98 14.08 4.44
CA LYS A 43 -10.08 13.53 3.65
C LYS A 43 -11.42 14.19 3.99
N LEU A 44 -11.70 14.38 5.29
CA LEU A 44 -12.90 15.06 5.76
C LEU A 44 -12.91 16.55 5.34
N GLY A 45 -11.76 17.23 5.48
CA GLY A 45 -11.59 18.62 5.06
C GLY A 45 -11.80 18.81 3.57
N LEU A 46 -11.18 17.97 2.73
CA LEU A 46 -11.35 18.01 1.27
C LEU A 46 -12.78 17.64 0.84
N ALA A 47 -13.46 16.75 1.57
CA ALA A 47 -14.87 16.44 1.30
C ALA A 47 -15.77 17.67 1.45
N ARG A 48 -15.53 18.55 2.44
CA ARG A 48 -16.23 19.83 2.59
C ARG A 48 -16.04 20.73 1.37
N TYR A 49 -14.83 20.83 0.85
CA TYR A 49 -14.50 21.65 -0.32
C TYR A 49 -14.91 21.03 -1.66
N ASN A 50 -15.34 19.77 -1.68
CA ASN A 50 -15.95 19.16 -2.87
C ASN A 50 -17.44 19.52 -3.04
N ASN A 51 -18.10 20.02 -2.01
CA ASN A 51 -19.48 20.47 -2.06
C ASN A 51 -19.61 21.91 -2.56
N PHE A 52 -20.79 22.28 -3.07
CA PHE A 52 -21.05 23.62 -3.62
C PHE A 52 -20.69 24.75 -2.65
N THR A 53 -21.12 24.65 -1.40
CA THR A 53 -20.85 25.64 -0.35
C THR A 53 -19.36 25.77 -0.05
N GLY A 54 -18.61 24.67 0.00
CA GLY A 54 -17.16 24.69 0.19
C GLY A 54 -16.41 25.28 -1.00
N ARG A 55 -16.81 24.96 -2.23
CA ARG A 55 -16.21 25.53 -3.44
C ARG A 55 -16.44 27.04 -3.52
N PHE A 56 -17.67 27.46 -3.28
CA PHE A 56 -18.03 28.88 -3.21
C PHE A 56 -17.20 29.59 -2.13
N ALA A 57 -17.09 29.00 -0.94
CA ALA A 57 -16.33 29.58 0.16
C ALA A 57 -14.83 29.72 -0.18
N SER A 58 -14.20 28.69 -0.74
CA SER A 58 -12.78 28.72 -1.13
C SER A 58 -12.44 29.71 -2.26
N GLN A 59 -13.43 30.13 -3.05
CA GLN A 59 -13.25 31.09 -4.13
C GLN A 59 -13.47 32.53 -3.67
N ASN A 60 -14.33 32.75 -2.67
CA ASN A 60 -14.75 34.09 -2.24
C ASN A 60 -14.13 34.53 -0.92
N PHE A 61 -13.68 33.59 -0.07
CA PHE A 61 -13.04 33.89 1.22
C PHE A 61 -11.57 33.47 1.21
N ALA A 62 -10.69 34.40 1.61
CA ALA A 62 -9.26 34.19 1.64
C ALA A 62 -8.84 33.09 2.64
N GLU A 63 -9.54 32.98 3.77
CA GLU A 63 -9.29 31.98 4.82
C GLU A 63 -9.57 30.56 4.32
N ASP A 64 -10.70 30.33 3.66
CA ASP A 64 -11.05 29.04 3.07
C ASP A 64 -10.11 28.65 1.93
N LYS A 65 -9.61 29.64 1.17
CA LYS A 65 -8.59 29.42 0.13
C LYS A 65 -7.26 28.95 0.74
N GLN A 66 -6.83 29.56 1.84
CA GLN A 66 -5.63 29.15 2.58
C GLN A 66 -5.81 27.75 3.18
N LEU A 67 -6.96 27.47 3.81
CA LEU A 67 -7.22 26.15 4.41
C LEU A 67 -7.23 25.04 3.35
N LEU A 68 -7.84 25.29 2.18
CA LEU A 68 -7.82 24.35 1.06
C LEU A 68 -6.40 24.10 0.53
N ASN A 69 -5.55 25.12 0.47
CA ASN A 69 -4.16 24.96 0.05
C ASN A 69 -3.36 24.13 1.07
N LEU A 70 -3.52 24.38 2.37
CA LEU A 70 -2.90 23.59 3.43
C LEU A 70 -3.35 22.12 3.38
N LEU A 71 -4.65 21.86 3.18
CA LEU A 71 -5.17 20.50 3.04
C LEU A 71 -4.55 19.75 1.86
N LYS A 72 -4.36 20.43 0.72
CA LYS A 72 -3.70 19.85 -0.46
C LYS A 72 -2.21 19.62 -0.24
N GLU A 73 -1.54 20.54 0.46
CA GLU A 73 -0.12 20.40 0.80
C GLU A 73 0.10 19.19 1.72
N VAL A 74 -0.70 19.05 2.77
CA VAL A 74 -0.67 17.88 3.64
C VAL A 74 -1.01 16.61 2.86
N GLN A 75 -2.02 16.64 1.98
CA GLN A 75 -2.36 15.50 1.11
C GLN A 75 -1.17 15.02 0.27
N ASN A 76 -0.38 15.95 -0.26
CA ASN A 76 0.80 15.64 -1.07
C ASN A 76 1.97 15.09 -0.22
N LEU A 77 2.02 15.41 1.08
CA LEU A 77 3.06 14.95 1.99
C LEU A 77 2.75 13.58 2.62
N LEU A 78 1.47 13.17 2.69
CA LEU A 78 1.06 11.89 3.27
C LEU A 78 1.80 10.67 2.68
N PRO A 79 1.95 10.50 1.35
CA PRO A 79 2.67 9.35 0.79
C PRO A 79 4.15 9.33 1.17
N SER A 80 4.78 10.50 1.26
CA SER A 80 6.18 10.63 1.72
C SER A 80 6.33 10.27 3.19
N ALA A 81 5.32 10.58 4.02
CA ALA A 81 5.31 10.22 5.42
C ALA A 81 5.03 8.72 5.65
N GLU A 82 4.17 8.09 4.85
CA GLU A 82 3.93 6.64 4.87
C GLU A 82 5.18 5.85 4.46
N THR A 83 5.90 6.31 3.44
CA THR A 83 7.16 5.69 3.01
C THR A 83 8.25 5.84 4.08
N ALA A 84 8.36 7.00 4.74
CA ALA A 84 9.29 7.21 5.85
C ALA A 84 8.97 6.31 7.06
N LEU A 85 7.70 6.15 7.42
CA LEU A 85 7.25 5.20 8.46
C LEU A 85 7.67 3.76 8.14
N THR A 86 7.50 3.35 6.88
CA THR A 86 7.89 2.02 6.41
C THR A 86 9.40 1.80 6.58
N VAL A 87 10.22 2.82 6.29
CA VAL A 87 11.68 2.77 6.51
C VAL A 87 12.01 2.61 7.99
N PHE A 88 11.35 3.35 8.90
CA PHE A 88 11.56 3.19 10.34
C PHE A 88 11.21 1.78 10.83
N LEU A 89 10.12 1.20 10.32
CA LEU A 89 9.73 -0.17 10.64
C LEU A 89 10.79 -1.18 10.18
N VAL A 90 11.31 -1.04 8.96
CA VAL A 90 12.38 -1.91 8.43
C VAL A 90 13.65 -1.79 9.26
N ILE A 91 14.08 -0.57 9.60
CA ILE A 91 15.26 -0.34 10.45
C ILE A 91 15.07 -1.00 11.82
N SER A 92 13.89 -0.86 12.43
CA SER A 92 13.59 -1.47 13.72
C SER A 92 13.66 -3.01 13.65
N ILE A 93 13.10 -3.64 12.62
CA ILE A 93 13.17 -5.09 12.42
C ILE A 93 14.62 -5.55 12.29
N ILE A 94 15.45 -4.85 11.52
CA ILE A 94 16.88 -5.17 11.35
C ILE A 94 17.61 -5.07 12.69
N LEU A 95 17.37 -4.01 13.46
CA LEU A 95 17.98 -3.83 14.79
C LEU A 95 17.57 -4.95 15.76
N PHE A 96 16.30 -5.36 15.76
CA PHE A 96 15.85 -6.50 16.57
C PHE A 96 16.47 -7.81 16.13
N ALA A 97 16.64 -8.04 14.83
CA ALA A 97 17.30 -9.25 14.32
C ALA A 97 18.78 -9.30 14.76
N ILE A 98 19.49 -8.17 14.71
CA ILE A 98 20.87 -8.06 15.19
C ILE A 98 20.94 -8.30 16.71
N ALA A 99 20.03 -7.71 17.47
CA ALA A 99 19.97 -7.91 18.92
C ALA A 99 19.69 -9.37 19.29
N LEU A 100 18.73 -10.02 18.62
CA LEU A 100 18.43 -11.44 18.80
C LEU A 100 19.64 -12.32 18.53
N ALA A 101 20.41 -12.04 17.47
CA ALA A 101 21.66 -12.74 17.19
C ALA A 101 22.69 -12.55 18.31
N GLY A 102 22.82 -11.32 18.85
CA GLY A 102 23.70 -11.03 19.97
C GLY A 102 23.30 -11.72 21.28
N PHE A 103 22.00 -11.92 21.52
CA PHE A 103 21.49 -12.67 22.67
C PHE A 103 21.65 -14.19 22.51
N ALA A 104 21.31 -14.73 21.34
CA ALA A 104 21.37 -16.16 21.06
C ALA A 104 22.81 -16.67 20.95
N MET A 105 23.70 -15.88 20.34
CA MET A 105 25.07 -16.29 20.05
C MET A 105 26.08 -15.19 20.46
N PRO A 106 26.33 -15.00 21.77
CA PRO A 106 27.15 -13.90 22.27
C PRO A 106 28.64 -14.01 21.90
N ARG A 107 29.18 -15.24 21.79
CA ARG A 107 30.60 -15.47 21.44
C ARG A 107 30.96 -15.01 20.02
N PRO A 108 30.29 -15.47 18.94
CA PRO A 108 30.60 -14.99 17.59
C PRO A 108 30.23 -13.52 17.39
N PHE A 109 29.23 -13.00 18.10
CA PHE A 109 28.83 -11.59 18.01
C PHE A 109 29.95 -10.62 18.45
N ILE A 110 30.67 -10.94 19.52
CA ILE A 110 31.84 -10.15 19.97
C ILE A 110 32.95 -10.19 18.93
N HIS A 111 33.22 -11.36 18.34
CA HIS A 111 34.24 -11.48 17.29
C HIS A 111 33.89 -10.63 16.06
N VAL A 112 32.60 -10.56 15.69
CA VAL A 112 32.13 -9.67 14.61
C VAL A 112 32.29 -8.20 15.01
N LEU A 113 31.88 -7.80 16.22
CA LEU A 113 32.02 -6.43 16.70
C LEU A 113 33.49 -5.96 16.79
N VAL A 114 34.39 -6.86 17.19
CA VAL A 114 35.84 -6.61 17.23
C VAL A 114 36.44 -6.58 15.82
N ALA A 115 35.99 -7.45 14.91
CA ALA A 115 36.42 -7.45 13.51
C ALA A 115 36.00 -6.18 12.76
N PHE A 116 34.83 -5.62 13.09
CA PHE A 116 34.38 -4.32 12.58
C PHE A 116 35.02 -3.12 13.31
N LYS A 117 35.99 -3.34 14.20
CA LYS A 117 36.63 -2.33 15.07
C LYS A 117 35.63 -1.48 15.89
N LEU A 118 34.41 -1.96 16.11
CA LEU A 118 33.41 -1.32 16.99
C LEU A 118 33.74 -1.52 18.49
N LEU A 119 34.60 -2.49 18.80
CA LEU A 119 35.17 -2.73 20.14
C LEU A 119 36.67 -3.02 20.03
N LYS A 120 37.47 -2.42 20.92
CA LYS A 120 38.88 -2.78 21.12
C LYS A 120 38.96 -3.83 22.24
N TRP A 121 39.68 -4.92 22.02
CA TRP A 121 39.97 -5.87 23.09
C TRP A 121 40.94 -5.22 24.06
N GLU A 122 40.53 -5.08 25.33
CA GLU A 122 41.43 -4.66 26.40
C GLU A 122 42.10 -5.92 26.95
N THR A 123 43.07 -6.44 26.21
CA THR A 123 44.14 -7.25 26.81
C THR A 123 45.23 -6.26 27.16
N GLY A 124 45.51 -6.14 28.46
CA GLY A 124 46.59 -5.29 28.94
C GLY A 124 47.89 -5.69 28.26
N ASP A 125 48.37 -4.79 27.40
CA ASP A 125 49.77 -4.45 27.29
C ASP A 125 49.89 -3.17 26.46
N THR A 126 50.71 -2.29 26.97
CA THR A 126 51.14 -1.00 26.43
C THR A 126 51.56 -1.09 24.97
N ALA A 127 50.90 -0.36 24.07
CA ALA A 127 51.53 0.18 22.86
C ALA A 127 50.70 1.34 22.31
N SER A 128 51.41 2.45 22.19
CA SER A 128 51.06 3.77 21.66
C SER A 128 50.56 3.76 20.22
N GLU A 129 49.94 4.89 19.87
CA GLU A 129 49.86 5.52 18.54
C GLU A 129 50.33 4.69 17.33
N ASP A 130 49.40 4.45 16.40
CA ASP A 130 49.54 5.05 15.08
C ASP A 130 48.22 4.97 14.30
N ALA A 131 47.78 6.14 13.87
CA ALA A 131 46.72 6.33 12.91
C ALA A 131 47.24 5.97 11.50
N ASN A 132 46.33 5.50 10.64
CA ASN A 132 46.51 5.30 9.19
C ASN A 132 46.94 3.90 8.68
N GLU A 133 46.26 2.83 9.09
CA GLU A 133 46.19 1.64 8.23
C GLU A 133 45.03 1.79 7.22
N SER A 134 45.40 1.85 5.94
CA SER A 134 44.53 2.15 4.80
C SER A 134 43.42 1.11 4.56
N LEU A 135 42.24 1.58 4.13
CA LEU A 135 41.06 0.77 3.75
C LEU A 135 41.35 -0.41 2.79
N ARG A 136 42.46 -0.36 2.07
CA ARG A 136 42.88 -1.38 1.11
C ARG A 136 43.42 -2.64 1.80
N GLU A 137 44.04 -2.47 2.98
CA GLU A 137 44.53 -3.56 3.83
C GLU A 137 43.39 -4.17 4.69
N VAL A 138 42.33 -3.38 4.91
CA VAL A 138 41.07 -3.84 5.53
C VAL A 138 40.33 -4.82 4.62
N LEU A 139 40.29 -4.58 3.30
CA LEU A 139 39.63 -5.50 2.36
C LEU A 139 40.37 -6.84 2.22
N THR A 140 41.70 -6.85 2.31
CA THR A 140 42.50 -8.07 2.16
C THR A 140 42.45 -8.95 3.41
N LYS A 141 42.34 -8.37 4.62
CA LYS A 141 42.13 -9.13 5.87
C LYS A 141 40.71 -9.70 6.03
N VAL A 142 39.69 -9.08 5.44
CA VAL A 142 38.32 -9.62 5.41
C VAL A 142 38.23 -10.92 4.59
N GLY A 143 39.14 -11.13 3.63
CA GLY A 143 39.20 -12.35 2.81
C GLY A 143 39.61 -13.63 3.57
N ASN A 144 40.16 -13.52 4.79
CA ASN A 144 40.77 -14.66 5.49
C ASN A 144 40.05 -15.12 6.77
N ILE A 145 38.87 -14.59 7.06
CA ILE A 145 38.00 -15.14 8.11
C ILE A 145 37.25 -16.33 7.51
N PRO A 146 37.21 -17.53 8.13
CA PRO A 146 36.49 -18.66 7.56
C PRO A 146 35.02 -18.30 7.34
N LEU A 147 34.65 -17.99 6.10
CA LEU A 147 33.34 -17.47 5.69
C LEU A 147 32.18 -18.31 6.26
N LYS A 148 32.40 -19.61 6.48
CA LYS A 148 31.42 -20.54 7.08
C LYS A 148 30.86 -20.09 8.43
N LYS A 149 31.60 -19.37 9.28
CA LYS A 149 31.11 -18.97 10.61
C LYS A 149 30.35 -17.63 10.63
N ILE A 150 30.53 -16.79 9.60
CA ILE A 150 29.84 -15.51 9.43
C ILE A 150 28.64 -15.65 8.48
N ALA A 151 28.73 -16.56 7.52
CA ALA A 151 27.69 -16.79 6.51
C ALA A 151 26.36 -17.21 7.14
N VAL A 152 26.36 -17.98 8.23
CA VAL A 152 25.11 -18.49 8.83
C VAL A 152 24.24 -17.38 9.44
N PRO A 153 24.73 -16.54 10.38
CA PRO A 153 23.90 -15.47 10.94
C PRO A 153 23.55 -14.40 9.89
N PHE A 154 24.47 -14.09 8.96
CA PHE A 154 24.19 -13.16 7.87
C PHE A 154 23.13 -13.72 6.90
N ALA A 155 23.21 -15.00 6.54
CA ALA A 155 22.21 -15.65 5.69
C ALA A 155 20.83 -15.74 6.35
N VAL A 156 20.75 -15.92 7.67
CA VAL A 156 19.47 -15.91 8.39
C VAL A 156 18.84 -14.51 8.36
N VAL A 157 19.62 -13.45 8.63
CA VAL A 157 19.12 -12.08 8.55
C VAL A 157 18.75 -11.71 7.10
N LEU A 158 19.58 -12.07 6.12
CA LEU A 158 19.30 -11.87 4.70
C LEU A 158 18.05 -12.64 4.26
N ALA A 159 17.87 -13.89 4.71
CA ALA A 159 16.70 -14.70 4.38
C ALA A 159 15.41 -14.11 4.98
N ILE A 160 15.46 -13.56 6.19
CA ILE A 160 14.30 -12.90 6.81
C ILE A 160 13.94 -11.61 6.05
N VAL A 161 14.95 -10.80 5.68
CA VAL A 161 14.74 -9.57 4.90
C VAL A 161 14.20 -9.91 3.51
N VAL A 162 14.78 -10.90 2.82
CA VAL A 162 14.31 -11.35 1.50
C VAL A 162 12.92 -11.97 1.59
N ALA A 163 12.60 -12.75 2.62
CA ALA A 163 11.27 -13.30 2.83
C ALA A 163 10.24 -12.19 3.06
N PHE A 164 10.59 -11.14 3.82
CA PHE A 164 9.71 -10.00 4.05
C PHE A 164 9.46 -9.20 2.76
N PHE A 165 10.51 -8.92 1.98
CA PHE A 165 10.38 -8.26 0.66
C PHE A 165 9.62 -9.12 -0.36
N ALA A 166 9.81 -10.44 -0.33
CA ALA A 166 9.08 -11.36 -1.20
C ALA A 166 7.59 -11.41 -0.83
N VAL A 167 7.26 -11.41 0.46
CA VAL A 167 5.86 -11.40 0.94
C VAL A 167 5.19 -10.05 0.65
N SER A 168 5.86 -8.93 0.85
CA SER A 168 5.28 -7.60 0.54
C SER A 168 5.07 -7.42 -0.96
N SER A 169 6.03 -7.82 -1.80
CA SER A 169 5.87 -7.81 -3.26
C SER A 169 4.81 -8.80 -3.76
N CYS A 170 4.64 -9.95 -3.11
CA CYS A 170 3.54 -10.86 -3.42
C CYS A 170 2.19 -10.28 -3.00
N HIS A 171 2.12 -9.58 -1.88
CA HIS A 171 0.87 -8.98 -1.42
C HIS A 171 0.39 -7.87 -2.37
N GLU A 172 1.30 -7.02 -2.87
CA GLU A 172 0.96 -6.01 -3.88
C GLU A 172 0.54 -6.64 -5.22
N LYS A 173 1.22 -7.69 -5.67
CA LYS A 173 0.86 -8.40 -6.90
C LYS A 173 -0.48 -9.13 -6.79
N VAL A 174 -0.77 -9.76 -5.65
CA VAL A 174 -2.06 -10.42 -5.40
C VAL A 174 -3.19 -9.40 -5.29
N LYS A 175 -2.93 -8.25 -4.65
CA LYS A 175 -3.90 -7.16 -4.57
C LYS A 175 -4.19 -6.57 -5.95
N ALA A 176 -3.17 -6.31 -6.76
CA ALA A 176 -3.33 -5.85 -8.14
C ALA A 176 -4.12 -6.86 -8.99
N ALA A 177 -3.77 -8.16 -8.93
CA ALA A 177 -4.48 -9.21 -9.65
C ALA A 177 -5.97 -9.31 -9.22
N SER A 178 -6.25 -9.26 -7.92
CA SER A 178 -7.62 -9.30 -7.39
C SER A 178 -8.49 -8.12 -7.84
N ILE A 179 -7.87 -6.95 -8.08
CA ILE A 179 -8.55 -5.74 -8.55
C ILE A 179 -8.86 -5.87 -10.03
N THR A 180 -7.92 -6.37 -10.85
CA THR A 180 -8.15 -6.63 -12.27
C THR A 180 -9.26 -7.66 -12.46
N ASP A 181 -9.21 -8.79 -11.74
CA ASP A 181 -10.24 -9.84 -11.81
C ASP A 181 -11.64 -9.30 -11.45
N SER A 182 -11.72 -8.48 -10.40
CA SER A 182 -12.98 -7.86 -9.97
C SER A 182 -13.53 -6.86 -11.00
N ILE A 183 -12.65 -6.13 -11.69
CA ILE A 183 -13.03 -5.20 -12.76
C ILE A 183 -13.55 -5.95 -13.97
N ASP A 184 -12.90 -7.04 -14.37
CA ASP A 184 -13.29 -7.87 -15.51
C ASP A 184 -14.65 -8.53 -15.26
N GLU A 185 -14.90 -9.02 -14.04
CA GLU A 185 -16.20 -9.55 -13.64
C GLU A 185 -17.32 -8.49 -13.79
N MET A 186 -17.06 -7.26 -13.36
CA MET A 186 -18.00 -6.15 -13.48
C MET A 186 -18.31 -5.82 -14.94
N GLN A 187 -17.29 -5.83 -15.81
CA GLN A 187 -17.46 -5.61 -17.25
C GLN A 187 -18.26 -6.75 -17.90
N GLN A 188 -17.99 -8.00 -17.52
CA GLN A 188 -18.71 -9.17 -18.02
C GLN A 188 -20.20 -9.11 -17.65
N LYS A 189 -20.52 -8.73 -16.41
CA LYS A 189 -21.91 -8.52 -15.95
C LYS A 189 -22.62 -7.39 -16.70
N ALA A 190 -21.90 -6.31 -17.03
CA ALA A 190 -22.43 -5.25 -17.87
C ALA A 190 -22.72 -5.74 -19.31
N ILE A 191 -21.86 -6.59 -19.88
CA ILE A 191 -22.08 -7.21 -21.21
C ILE A 191 -23.27 -8.16 -21.20
N GLU A 192 -23.39 -9.00 -20.17
CA GLU A 192 -24.52 -9.92 -19.98
C GLU A 192 -25.85 -9.15 -20.00
N TYR A 193 -25.92 -8.04 -19.25
CA TYR A 193 -27.08 -7.15 -19.26
C TYR A 193 -27.37 -6.54 -20.65
N MET A 194 -26.34 -6.04 -21.34
CA MET A 194 -26.52 -5.46 -22.68
C MET A 194 -27.00 -6.48 -23.72
N ASN A 195 -26.47 -7.69 -23.68
CA ASN A 195 -26.86 -8.77 -24.59
C ASN A 195 -28.29 -9.23 -24.30
N ALA A 196 -28.66 -9.36 -23.02
CA ALA A 196 -30.03 -9.67 -22.62
C ALA A 196 -31.01 -8.58 -23.11
N GLN A 197 -30.67 -7.31 -22.96
CA GLN A 197 -31.49 -6.20 -23.48
C GLN A 197 -31.64 -6.23 -25.00
N ARG A 198 -30.55 -6.50 -25.75
CA ARG A 198 -30.61 -6.65 -27.21
C ARG A 198 -31.52 -7.80 -27.62
N ALA A 199 -31.39 -8.96 -26.97
CA ALA A 199 -32.21 -10.13 -27.25
C ALA A 199 -33.70 -9.90 -26.93
N PHE A 200 -33.99 -9.22 -25.82
CA PHE A 200 -35.36 -8.89 -25.43
C PHE A 200 -35.98 -7.83 -26.37
N PHE A 201 -35.21 -6.79 -26.71
CA PHE A 201 -35.64 -5.74 -27.62
C PHE A 201 -35.89 -6.27 -29.04
N ALA A 202 -35.13 -7.26 -29.51
CA ALA A 202 -35.36 -7.89 -30.81
C ALA A 202 -36.75 -8.55 -30.90
N LYS A 203 -37.28 -9.09 -29.80
CA LYS A 203 -38.58 -9.77 -29.74
C LYS A 203 -39.76 -8.80 -29.57
N GLY A 204 -39.61 -7.81 -28.69
CA GLY A 204 -40.74 -6.96 -28.27
C GLY A 204 -40.63 -5.48 -28.64
N LYS A 205 -39.48 -5.02 -29.14
CA LYS A 205 -39.18 -3.58 -29.38
C LYS A 205 -39.46 -2.68 -28.16
N VAL A 206 -39.36 -3.25 -26.96
CA VAL A 206 -39.55 -2.60 -25.65
C VAL A 206 -38.36 -2.93 -24.76
N ILE A 207 -38.03 -2.03 -23.84
CA ILE A 207 -36.94 -2.21 -22.87
C ILE A 207 -37.41 -3.13 -21.75
N GLY A 208 -36.64 -4.19 -21.48
CA GLY A 208 -36.94 -5.13 -20.40
C GLY A 208 -36.52 -4.61 -19.03
N ASN A 209 -37.32 -4.90 -18.00
CA ASN A 209 -36.88 -4.80 -16.59
C ASN A 209 -36.15 -6.09 -16.19
N ALA A 210 -35.50 -6.15 -15.02
CA ALA A 210 -34.68 -7.32 -14.66
C ALA A 210 -35.46 -8.64 -14.66
N ASN A 211 -36.71 -8.66 -14.16
CA ASN A 211 -37.63 -9.80 -14.30
C ASN A 211 -37.88 -10.24 -15.76
N ALA A 212 -38.00 -9.29 -16.68
CA ALA A 212 -38.22 -9.57 -18.10
C ALA A 212 -36.94 -10.09 -18.79
N LEU A 213 -35.77 -9.72 -18.26
CA LEU A 213 -34.45 -10.16 -18.74
C LEU A 213 -33.99 -11.47 -18.08
N GLN A 214 -34.72 -11.98 -17.09
CA GLN A 214 -34.34 -13.14 -16.27
C GLN A 214 -33.01 -12.93 -15.52
N ILE A 215 -32.71 -11.69 -15.14
CA ILE A 215 -31.52 -11.31 -14.38
C ILE A 215 -31.98 -10.84 -12.98
N PRO A 216 -31.29 -11.19 -11.89
CA PRO A 216 -31.64 -10.70 -10.56
C PRO A 216 -31.63 -9.17 -10.49
N ASP A 217 -32.66 -8.59 -9.84
CA ASP A 217 -32.81 -7.14 -9.64
C ASP A 217 -31.64 -6.52 -8.86
N SER A 218 -31.05 -7.30 -7.94
CA SER A 218 -29.86 -6.93 -7.19
C SER A 218 -28.95 -8.14 -6.98
N LEU A 219 -27.65 -7.95 -7.16
CA LEU A 219 -26.63 -8.96 -6.88
C LEU A 219 -25.49 -8.27 -6.14
N SER A 220 -25.11 -8.74 -4.96
CA SER A 220 -23.92 -8.24 -4.26
C SER A 220 -22.83 -9.29 -4.32
N THR A 221 -21.64 -8.88 -4.76
CA THR A 221 -20.40 -9.63 -4.58
C THR A 221 -19.58 -9.00 -3.45
N SER A 222 -18.41 -9.57 -3.16
CA SER A 222 -17.46 -9.03 -2.18
C SER A 222 -16.97 -7.63 -2.55
N THR A 223 -16.91 -7.33 -3.85
CA THR A 223 -16.27 -6.11 -4.38
C THR A 223 -17.30 -5.11 -4.92
N PHE A 224 -18.40 -5.59 -5.51
CA PHE A 224 -19.40 -4.75 -6.17
C PHE A 224 -20.83 -5.05 -5.73
N GLU A 225 -21.68 -4.03 -5.77
CA GLU A 225 -23.13 -4.14 -5.66
C GLU A 225 -23.75 -3.79 -7.02
N TYR A 226 -24.42 -4.77 -7.62
CA TYR A 226 -25.11 -4.64 -8.89
C TYR A 226 -26.60 -4.42 -8.64
N LYS A 227 -27.17 -3.46 -9.36
CA LYS A 227 -28.61 -3.17 -9.31
C LYS A 227 -29.14 -2.88 -10.69
N ILE A 228 -30.24 -3.51 -11.05
CA ILE A 228 -31.01 -3.21 -12.25
C ILE A 228 -32.29 -2.50 -11.81
N THR A 229 -32.56 -1.33 -12.39
CA THR A 229 -33.78 -0.57 -12.09
C THR A 229 -34.34 -0.01 -13.38
N GLY A 230 -35.51 -0.52 -13.78
CA GLY A 230 -36.07 -0.25 -15.11
C GLY A 230 -35.14 -0.78 -16.21
N GLY A 231 -34.76 0.12 -17.12
CA GLY A 231 -33.78 -0.13 -18.19
C GLY A 231 -32.34 0.22 -17.86
N ARG A 232 -31.97 0.30 -16.58
CA ARG A 232 -30.64 0.77 -16.15
C ARG A 232 -29.94 -0.25 -15.26
N PHE A 233 -28.74 -0.66 -15.67
CA PHE A 233 -27.78 -1.41 -14.87
C PHE A 233 -26.83 -0.43 -14.16
N THR A 234 -26.61 -0.66 -12.88
CA THR A 234 -25.67 0.10 -12.04
C THR A 234 -24.78 -0.87 -11.28
N ALA A 235 -23.47 -0.69 -11.36
CA ALA A 235 -22.50 -1.36 -10.50
C ALA A 235 -21.86 -0.32 -9.56
N VAL A 236 -21.87 -0.59 -8.26
CA VAL A 236 -21.32 0.29 -7.22
C VAL A 236 -20.18 -0.43 -6.51
N SER A 237 -19.00 0.17 -6.41
CA SER A 237 -17.89 -0.43 -5.65
C SER A 237 -18.18 -0.37 -4.15
N LYS A 238 -18.03 -1.50 -3.44
CA LYS A 238 -18.17 -1.56 -1.97
C LYS A 238 -16.84 -1.28 -1.26
N VAL A 239 -15.74 -1.59 -1.93
CA VAL A 239 -14.36 -1.42 -1.44
C VAL A 239 -13.61 -0.39 -2.30
N PRO A 240 -12.59 0.30 -1.75
CA PRO A 240 -11.72 1.16 -2.54
C PRO A 240 -10.89 0.31 -3.51
N LEU A 241 -10.82 0.74 -4.78
CA LEU A 241 -10.06 0.07 -5.84
C LEU A 241 -8.86 0.95 -6.19
N GLU A 242 -7.70 0.66 -5.63
CA GLU A 242 -6.49 1.51 -5.74
C GLU A 242 -6.78 2.98 -5.39
N ASN A 243 -6.74 3.86 -6.39
CA ASN A 243 -7.00 5.30 -6.29
C ASN A 243 -8.49 5.66 -6.46
N CYS A 244 -9.37 4.66 -6.56
CA CYS A 244 -10.80 4.84 -6.72
C CYS A 244 -11.53 4.66 -5.38
N PRO A 245 -12.26 5.68 -4.89
CA PRO A 245 -12.99 5.57 -3.64
C PRO A 245 -14.14 4.54 -3.73
N ALA A 246 -14.46 3.94 -2.58
CA ALA A 246 -15.67 3.14 -2.43
C ALA A 246 -16.92 4.00 -2.71
N GLY A 247 -17.97 3.38 -3.25
CA GLY A 247 -19.22 4.04 -3.65
C GLY A 247 -19.22 4.59 -5.07
N THR A 248 -18.16 4.32 -5.85
CA THR A 248 -18.07 4.74 -7.25
C THR A 248 -19.04 3.92 -8.11
N LYS A 249 -19.67 4.58 -9.09
CA LYS A 249 -20.76 3.99 -9.89
C LYS A 249 -20.40 3.87 -11.37
N TRP A 250 -20.60 2.69 -11.93
CA TRP A 250 -20.61 2.41 -13.36
C TRP A 250 -22.06 2.16 -13.79
N MET A 251 -22.47 2.71 -14.93
CA MET A 251 -23.87 2.61 -15.35
C MET A 251 -24.00 2.30 -16.84
N VAL A 252 -24.97 1.46 -17.17
CA VAL A 252 -25.43 1.20 -18.53
C VAL A 252 -26.94 1.42 -18.56
N SER A 253 -27.41 2.36 -19.37
CA SER A 253 -28.84 2.62 -19.55
C SER A 253 -29.28 2.34 -20.97
N ALA A 254 -30.33 1.55 -21.10
CA ALA A 254 -31.03 1.31 -22.35
C ALA A 254 -32.08 2.41 -22.58
N SER A 255 -32.16 2.90 -23.81
CA SER A 255 -33.20 3.83 -24.28
C SER A 255 -33.62 3.45 -25.69
N THR A 256 -34.82 3.85 -26.09
CA THR A 256 -35.29 3.70 -27.48
C THR A 256 -35.22 5.03 -28.19
N LYS A 257 -34.67 5.07 -29.40
CA LYS A 257 -34.65 6.23 -30.28
C LYS A 257 -35.45 5.93 -31.54
N GLY A 258 -36.12 6.93 -32.10
CA GLY A 258 -36.91 6.81 -33.34
C GLY A 258 -38.42 6.70 -33.09
N ILE A 259 -39.19 7.43 -33.92
CA ILE A 259 -40.65 7.52 -33.84
C ILE A 259 -41.31 6.42 -34.68
N PHE A 260 -40.71 6.08 -35.83
CA PHE A 260 -41.22 5.10 -36.79
C PHE A 260 -40.47 3.77 -36.72
N GLU A 261 -39.13 3.80 -36.65
CA GLU A 261 -38.29 2.64 -36.38
C GLU A 261 -37.65 2.79 -35.01
N LYS A 262 -38.13 2.01 -34.02
CA LYS A 262 -37.57 2.03 -32.67
C LYS A 262 -36.22 1.30 -32.68
N GLU A 263 -35.15 2.06 -32.49
CA GLU A 263 -33.79 1.56 -32.32
C GLU A 263 -33.40 1.54 -30.83
N LEU A 264 -32.70 0.48 -30.41
CA LEU A 264 -32.16 0.36 -29.06
C LEU A 264 -30.82 1.11 -28.98
N VAL A 265 -30.75 2.13 -28.12
CA VAL A 265 -29.52 2.85 -27.79
C VAL A 265 -29.08 2.51 -26.38
N LEU A 266 -27.85 2.01 -26.24
CA LEU A 266 -27.23 1.68 -24.96
C LEU A 266 -26.22 2.79 -24.60
N TYR A 267 -26.57 3.60 -23.61
CA TYR A 267 -25.67 4.62 -23.05
C TYR A 267 -24.83 4.01 -21.93
N ARG A 268 -23.52 4.28 -21.96
CA ARG A 268 -22.55 3.77 -20.99
C ARG A 268 -21.88 4.97 -20.33
N SER A 269 -22.02 5.09 -19.02
CA SER A 269 -21.37 6.15 -18.25
C SER A 269 -20.29 5.55 -17.37
N ALA A 270 -19.05 5.95 -17.64
CA ALA A 270 -17.93 5.73 -16.75
C ALA A 270 -18.07 6.58 -15.47
N PRO A 271 -17.34 6.23 -14.39
CA PRO A 271 -17.27 7.02 -13.16
C PRO A 271 -16.96 8.50 -13.39
N LYS A 272 -17.48 9.37 -12.51
CA LYS A 272 -17.15 10.80 -12.50
C LYS A 272 -15.71 11.08 -12.08
N ASP A 273 -15.13 10.20 -11.28
CA ASP A 273 -13.75 10.29 -10.83
C ASP A 273 -12.80 9.81 -11.93
N SER A 274 -11.80 10.64 -12.25
CA SER A 274 -10.81 10.37 -13.30
C SER A 274 -9.88 9.20 -12.95
N ALA A 275 -9.61 8.97 -11.66
CA ALA A 275 -8.81 7.84 -11.20
C ALA A 275 -9.56 6.52 -11.45
N CYS A 276 -10.85 6.48 -11.14
CA CYS A 276 -11.71 5.33 -11.40
C CYS A 276 -11.96 5.10 -12.90
N ALA A 277 -12.06 6.18 -13.70
CA ALA A 277 -12.24 6.06 -15.14
C ALA A 277 -11.00 5.46 -15.85
N ARG A 278 -9.79 5.67 -15.28
CA ARG A 278 -8.55 5.05 -15.78
C ARG A 278 -8.48 3.54 -15.57
N LEU A 279 -9.14 3.02 -14.52
CA LEU A 279 -9.23 1.59 -14.27
C LEU A 279 -10.10 0.86 -15.29
N THR A 280 -11.04 1.56 -15.92
CA THR A 280 -11.95 0.98 -16.92
C THR A 280 -12.00 1.83 -18.19
N PRO A 281 -10.88 1.94 -18.95
CA PRO A 281 -10.77 2.86 -20.08
C PRO A 281 -11.72 2.47 -21.22
N ASP A 282 -11.98 1.17 -21.40
CA ASP A 282 -12.85 0.65 -22.45
C ASP A 282 -14.30 0.47 -22.03
N PHE A 283 -14.68 0.88 -20.81
CA PHE A 283 -16.06 0.76 -20.34
C PHE A 283 -17.07 1.47 -21.26
N LYS A 284 -16.67 2.61 -21.85
CA LYS A 284 -17.48 3.35 -22.82
C LYS A 284 -17.65 2.62 -24.16
N LYS A 285 -16.77 1.67 -24.47
CA LYS A 285 -16.75 0.88 -25.71
C LYS A 285 -17.30 -0.54 -25.55
N LEU A 286 -17.65 -0.98 -24.33
CA LEU A 286 -18.09 -2.34 -24.06
C LEU A 286 -19.25 -2.79 -24.97
N GLY A 287 -19.09 -3.91 -25.67
CA GLY A 287 -20.14 -4.48 -26.53
C GLY A 287 -20.49 -3.64 -27.76
N ARG A 288 -19.58 -2.78 -28.22
CA ARG A 288 -19.59 -2.27 -29.60
C ARG A 288 -19.16 -3.35 -30.57
#